data_AF-A0A6C0CRB2-F1
#
_entry.id   AF-A0A6C0CRB2-F1
#
_cell.length_a   1.000
_cell.length_b   1.000
_cell.length_c   1.000
_cell.angle_alpha   90.00
_cell.angle_beta   90.00
_cell.angle_gamma   90.00
#
_symmetry.space_group_name_H-M   'P 1'
#
loop_
_entity.id
_entity.type
_entity.pdbx_description
1 polymer ?
#
loop_
_entity_poly.entity_id
_entity_poly.type
_entity_poly.pdbx_seq_one_letter_code
_entity_poly.pdbx_strand_id
1 'polypeptide(L)'
;MLKQLLIGLLFALGLYYVTYGRKCIEGFSDEKQKYRCPNVLIQKGNEFYLYNSNLANVPGVNPIKFNSLEEYTEFMDWQRSQGIRCPILFLQESYDAQGNPTYNARPSPDNLMGGLPQGEQPVTKLLDAGRDDMPYNKNSYPAYDPQDQYVGLNTPLDRMYNDKSSVSPNPMDANWGGQAYTQELVDEGYYAGDEVQIRVAD
;
A
#
# COMPACT_ATOMS: atom_id res chain seq x y z
N MET A 1 46.45 21.52 16.34
CA MET A 1 46.47 20.05 16.50
C MET A 1 45.50 19.59 17.59
N LEU A 2 45.71 19.93 18.88
CA LEU A 2 44.87 19.45 19.99
C LEU A 2 43.38 19.83 19.90
N LYS A 3 43.06 21.05 19.45
CA LYS A 3 41.67 21.50 19.25
C LYS A 3 40.93 20.69 18.16
N GLN A 4 41.64 20.33 17.08
CA GLN A 4 41.08 19.53 15.98
C GLN A 4 40.84 18.07 16.42
N LEU A 5 41.72 17.52 17.25
CA LEU A 5 41.55 16.20 17.86
C LEU A 5 40.35 16.14 18.82
N LEU A 6 40.12 17.18 19.62
CA LEU A 6 38.96 17.26 20.52
C LEU A 6 37.62 17.31 19.76
N ILE A 7 37.56 18.04 18.66
CA ILE A 7 36.36 18.12 17.82
C ILE A 7 36.09 16.76 17.16
N GLY A 8 37.12 16.10 16.63
CA GLY A 8 36.99 14.76 16.05
C GLY A 8 36.51 13.71 17.07
N LEU A 9 36.97 13.80 18.32
CA LEU A 9 36.58 12.87 19.38
C LEU A 9 35.13 13.08 19.86
N LEU A 10 34.67 14.34 19.95
CA LEU A 10 33.27 14.67 20.20
C LEU A 10 32.35 14.19 19.07
N PHE A 11 32.78 14.34 17.82
CA PHE A 11 32.03 13.85 16.66
C PHE A 11 31.92 12.31 16.67
N ALA A 12 33.01 11.60 16.97
CA ALA A 12 33.01 10.14 17.07
C ALA A 12 32.10 9.63 18.21
N LEU A 13 32.09 10.31 19.36
CA LEU A 13 31.17 10.00 20.47
C LEU A 13 29.70 10.25 20.09
N GLY A 14 29.43 11.34 19.37
CA GLY A 14 28.09 11.64 18.84
C GLY A 14 27.63 10.59 17.83
N LEU A 15 28.51 10.17 16.91
CA LEU A 15 28.24 9.12 15.94
C LEU A 15 27.93 7.79 16.64
N TYR A 16 28.76 7.40 17.61
CA TYR A 16 28.57 6.17 18.40
C TYR A 16 27.21 6.15 19.09
N TYR A 17 26.80 7.26 19.71
CA TYR A 17 25.50 7.38 20.36
C TYR A 17 24.33 7.21 19.37
N VAL A 18 24.43 7.81 18.16
CA VAL A 18 23.39 7.69 17.13
C VAL A 18 23.30 6.26 16.60
N THR A 19 24.43 5.58 16.37
CA THR A 19 24.45 4.22 15.81
C THR A 19 24.07 3.14 16.81
N TYR A 20 24.36 3.33 18.10
CA TYR A 20 24.18 2.29 19.12
C TYR A 20 22.93 2.51 20.00
N GLY A 21 22.46 3.75 20.12
CA GLY A 21 21.37 4.13 21.03
C GLY A 21 19.96 3.87 20.50
N ARG A 22 19.79 3.64 19.19
CA ARG A 22 18.48 3.35 18.60
C ARG A 22 18.42 1.88 18.20
N LYS A 23 17.93 1.03 19.10
CA LYS A 23 17.22 -0.16 18.65
C LYS A 23 16.02 0.35 17.85
N CYS A 24 16.10 0.29 16.53
CA CYS A 24 14.94 0.48 15.67
C CYS A 24 13.94 -0.61 16.07
N ILE A 25 12.98 -0.25 16.92
CA ILE A 25 11.82 -1.11 17.18
C ILE A 25 11.00 -0.99 15.90
N GLU A 26 11.16 -1.95 15.00
CA GLU A 26 10.25 -2.11 13.88
C GLU A 26 8.85 -2.30 14.46
N GLY A 27 7.93 -1.40 14.14
CA GLY A 27 6.55 -1.46 14.62
C GLY A 27 5.75 -2.65 14.06
N PHE A 28 6.32 -3.38 13.10
CA PHE A 28 5.71 -4.52 12.42
C PHE A 28 6.32 -5.88 12.82
N SER A 29 7.53 -5.90 13.36
CA SER A 29 8.19 -7.14 13.82
C SER A 29 8.02 -7.29 15.33
N ASP A 30 6.77 -7.39 15.80
CA ASP A 30 6.52 -7.60 17.22
C ASP A 30 6.78 -9.09 17.57
N GLU A 31 8.06 -9.44 17.75
CA GLU A 31 8.52 -10.74 18.27
C GLU A 31 7.95 -11.05 19.67
N LYS A 32 7.19 -10.13 20.27
CA LYS A 32 6.55 -10.27 21.58
C LYS A 32 5.08 -10.73 21.53
N GLN A 33 4.53 -11.13 20.39
CA GLN A 33 3.22 -11.77 20.41
C GLN A 33 3.29 -13.20 20.97
N LYS A 34 3.32 -13.29 22.30
CA LYS A 34 3.20 -14.55 23.07
C LYS A 34 1.83 -15.23 22.92
N TYR A 35 0.88 -14.55 22.28
CA TYR A 35 -0.52 -14.96 22.15
C TYR A 35 -0.81 -15.45 20.74
N ARG A 36 -1.62 -16.51 20.62
CA ARG A 36 -2.08 -17.04 19.33
C ARG A 36 -3.10 -16.07 18.73
N CYS A 37 -2.64 -15.09 17.96
CA CYS A 37 -3.50 -14.11 17.30
C CYS A 37 -4.21 -14.71 16.07
N PRO A 38 -5.53 -14.54 15.95
CA PRO A 38 -6.24 -14.73 14.70
C PRO A 38 -5.82 -13.67 13.67
N ASN A 39 -5.94 -13.99 12.38
CA ASN A 39 -5.46 -13.12 11.30
C ASN A 39 -6.45 -12.88 10.15
N VAL A 40 -7.50 -13.70 10.03
CA VAL A 40 -8.50 -13.55 8.96
C VAL A 40 -9.90 -13.65 9.53
N LEU A 41 -10.75 -12.66 9.22
CA LEU A 41 -12.18 -12.67 9.51
C LEU A 41 -12.95 -12.78 8.20
N ILE A 42 -13.77 -13.81 8.04
CA ILE A 42 -14.60 -14.01 6.85
C ILE A 42 -16.06 -13.85 7.21
N GLN A 43 -16.75 -12.92 6.56
CA GLN A 43 -18.21 -12.81 6.63
C GLN A 43 -18.85 -13.68 5.55
N LYS A 44 -19.72 -14.59 5.97
CA LYS A 44 -20.56 -15.42 5.10
C LYS A 44 -22.02 -15.18 5.43
N GLY A 45 -22.69 -14.36 4.63
CA GLY A 45 -24.04 -13.87 4.94
C GLY A 45 -24.07 -13.09 6.26
N ASN A 46 -24.80 -13.59 7.25
CA ASN A 46 -24.91 -12.99 8.58
C ASN A 46 -23.88 -13.50 9.59
N GLU A 47 -23.13 -14.55 9.23
CA GLU A 47 -22.20 -15.23 10.13
C GLU A 47 -20.77 -14.75 9.88
N PHE A 48 -20.00 -14.67 10.96
CA PHE A 48 -18.60 -14.28 10.91
C PHE A 48 -17.71 -15.43 11.39
N TYR A 49 -16.63 -15.68 10.66
CA TYR A 49 -15.70 -16.77 10.92
C TYR A 49 -14.31 -16.20 11.12
N LEU A 50 -13.79 -16.31 12.34
CA LEU A 50 -12.47 -15.83 12.71
C LEU A 50 -11.46 -16.99 12.66
N TYR A 51 -10.55 -16.90 11.71
CA TYR A 51 -9.52 -17.88 11.43
C TYR A 51 -8.16 -17.46 11.97
N ASN A 52 -7.38 -18.47 12.32
CA ASN A 52 -5.95 -18.37 12.47
C ASN A 52 -5.28 -19.27 11.42
N SER A 53 -4.65 -18.68 10.39
CA SER A 53 -4.01 -19.45 9.31
C SER A 53 -2.78 -20.25 9.76
N ASN A 54 -2.23 -19.93 10.94
CA ASN A 54 -1.09 -20.65 11.51
C ASN A 54 -1.53 -21.91 12.28
N LEU A 55 -2.84 -22.11 12.46
CA LEU A 55 -3.42 -23.27 13.13
C LEU A 55 -4.23 -24.09 12.13
N ALA A 56 -4.27 -25.42 12.34
CA ALA A 56 -5.12 -26.29 11.55
C ALA A 56 -6.61 -25.96 11.77
N ASN A 57 -7.42 -26.19 10.75
CA ASN A 57 -8.88 -26.06 10.85
C ASN A 57 -9.44 -27.27 11.59
N VAL A 58 -9.92 -27.05 12.81
CA VAL A 58 -10.47 -28.07 13.68
C VAL A 58 -11.85 -27.59 14.16
N PRO A 59 -12.92 -28.38 13.95
CA PRO A 59 -14.26 -27.98 14.36
C PRO A 59 -14.32 -27.71 15.86
N GLY A 60 -14.85 -26.55 16.25
CA GLY A 60 -14.97 -26.12 17.64
C GLY A 60 -13.74 -25.42 18.22
N VAL A 61 -12.63 -25.27 17.46
CA VAL A 61 -11.44 -24.53 17.90
C VAL A 61 -11.02 -23.45 16.89
N ASN A 62 -10.95 -23.77 15.60
CA ASN A 62 -10.57 -22.85 14.54
C ASN A 62 -11.29 -23.28 13.23
N PRO A 63 -12.16 -22.45 12.64
CA PRO A 63 -12.48 -21.06 13.00
C PRO A 63 -13.42 -20.94 14.21
N ILE A 64 -13.35 -19.79 14.87
CA ILE A 64 -14.38 -19.36 15.83
C ILE A 64 -15.53 -18.75 15.00
N LYS A 65 -16.76 -19.21 15.26
CA LYS A 65 -17.96 -18.76 14.55
C LYS A 65 -18.75 -17.81 15.44
N PHE A 66 -19.21 -16.71 14.85
CA PHE A 66 -20.10 -15.73 15.46
C PHE A 66 -21.37 -15.58 14.59
N ASN A 67 -22.52 -15.41 15.23
CA ASN A 67 -23.81 -15.34 14.53
C ASN A 67 -24.21 -13.90 14.16
N SER A 68 -23.53 -12.91 14.72
CA SER A 68 -23.75 -11.49 14.47
C SER A 68 -22.43 -10.70 14.55
N LEU A 69 -22.46 -9.47 14.03
CA LEU A 69 -21.34 -8.54 14.17
C LEU A 69 -21.10 -8.16 15.64
N GLU A 70 -22.18 -8.02 16.42
CA GLU A 70 -22.14 -7.67 17.85
C GLU A 70 -21.28 -8.68 18.63
N GLU A 71 -21.52 -9.98 18.42
CA GLU A 71 -20.82 -11.06 19.12
C GLU A 71 -19.31 -11.05 18.80
N TYR A 72 -18.96 -10.76 17.55
CA TYR A 72 -17.57 -10.56 17.15
C TYR A 72 -16.96 -9.31 17.80
N THR A 73 -17.67 -8.18 17.84
CA THR A 73 -17.16 -6.95 18.45
C THR A 73 -16.94 -7.09 19.95
N GLU A 74 -17.85 -7.75 20.67
CA GLU A 74 -17.71 -8.03 22.10
C GLU A 74 -16.49 -8.92 22.38
N PHE A 75 -16.30 -9.96 21.56
CA PHE A 75 -15.12 -10.83 21.65
C PHE A 75 -13.82 -10.03 21.45
N MET A 76 -13.77 -9.17 20.44
CA MET A 76 -12.60 -8.33 20.15
C MET A 76 -12.33 -7.30 21.26
N ASP A 77 -13.37 -6.69 21.82
CA ASP A 77 -13.23 -5.72 22.91
C ASP A 77 -12.78 -6.38 24.21
N TRP A 78 -13.27 -7.60 24.48
CA TRP A 78 -12.73 -8.43 25.54
C TRP A 78 -11.24 -8.72 25.32
N GLN A 79 -10.80 -9.14 24.12
CA GLN A 79 -9.38 -9.37 23.84
C GLN A 79 -8.53 -8.10 24.05
N ARG A 80 -9.04 -6.95 23.59
CA ARG A 80 -8.38 -5.65 23.76
C ARG A 80 -8.28 -5.23 25.22
N SER A 81 -9.29 -5.54 26.05
CA SER A 81 -9.26 -5.30 27.50
C SER A 81 -8.14 -6.07 28.20
N GLN A 82 -7.77 -7.24 27.66
CA GLN A 82 -6.64 -8.06 28.11
C GLN A 82 -5.31 -7.63 27.48
N GLY A 83 -5.29 -6.54 26.71
CA GLY A 83 -4.10 -6.04 26.03
C GLY A 83 -3.72 -6.82 24.77
N ILE A 84 -4.58 -7.71 24.27
CA ILE A 84 -4.33 -8.50 23.05
C ILE A 84 -4.90 -7.72 21.86
N ARG A 85 -4.02 -7.22 20.98
CA ARG A 85 -4.38 -6.52 19.75
C ARG A 85 -3.82 -7.25 18.54
N CYS A 86 -4.70 -7.94 17.82
CA CYS A 86 -4.33 -8.69 16.62
C CYS A 86 -4.70 -7.91 15.35
N PRO A 87 -3.81 -7.82 14.35
CA PRO A 87 -4.17 -7.32 13.03
C PRO A 87 -4.99 -8.40 12.31
N ILE A 88 -6.26 -8.11 12.04
CA ILE A 88 -7.19 -9.04 11.40
C ILE A 88 -7.56 -8.49 10.03
N LEU A 89 -7.35 -9.29 8.98
CA LEU A 89 -7.82 -9.00 7.63
C LEU A 89 -9.30 -9.39 7.51
N PHE A 90 -10.14 -8.44 7.13
CA PHE A 90 -11.57 -8.68 6.94
C PHE A 90 -11.90 -8.97 5.47
N LEU A 91 -12.55 -10.11 5.22
CA LEU A 91 -13.02 -10.58 3.92
C LEU A 91 -14.54 -10.74 3.95
N GLN A 92 -15.21 -10.17 2.96
CA GLN A 92 -16.64 -10.29 2.76
C GLN A 92 -16.91 -11.22 1.57
N GLU A 93 -17.72 -12.25 1.77
CA GLU A 93 -18.22 -13.09 0.68
C GLU A 93 -19.25 -12.32 -0.16
N SER A 94 -19.04 -12.29 -1.47
CA SER A 94 -19.94 -11.74 -2.49
C SER A 94 -20.07 -12.69 -3.67
N TYR A 95 -20.97 -12.39 -4.60
CA TYR A 95 -21.10 -13.16 -5.83
C TYR A 95 -20.75 -12.28 -7.03
N ASP A 96 -20.01 -12.85 -7.98
CA ASP A 96 -19.80 -12.20 -9.27
C ASP A 96 -21.09 -12.20 -10.12
N ALA A 97 -21.06 -11.50 -11.26
CA ALA A 97 -22.20 -11.48 -12.19
C ALA A 97 -22.55 -12.86 -12.79
N GLN A 98 -21.68 -13.86 -12.61
CA GLN A 98 -21.82 -15.23 -13.10
C GLN A 98 -22.31 -16.19 -12.01
N GLY A 99 -22.48 -15.71 -10.77
CA GLY A 99 -22.93 -16.50 -9.62
C GLY A 99 -21.83 -17.25 -8.87
N ASN A 100 -20.55 -17.02 -9.14
CA ASN A 100 -19.45 -17.63 -8.37
C ASN A 100 -19.17 -16.84 -7.09
N PRO A 101 -18.87 -17.52 -5.96
CA PRO A 101 -18.48 -16.86 -4.73
C PRO A 101 -17.10 -16.22 -4.88
N THR A 102 -17.00 -14.96 -4.49
CA THR A 102 -15.80 -14.12 -4.50
C THR A 102 -15.60 -13.53 -3.11
N TYR A 103 -14.35 -13.33 -2.70
CA TYR A 103 -14.04 -12.72 -1.40
C TYR A 103 -13.45 -11.33 -1.62
N ASN A 104 -14.13 -10.31 -1.12
CA ASN A 104 -13.70 -8.92 -1.19
C ASN A 104 -13.06 -8.49 0.14
N ALA A 105 -11.83 -8.00 0.10
CA ALA A 105 -11.13 -7.45 1.26
C ALA A 105 -11.68 -6.07 1.61
N ARG A 106 -12.24 -5.92 2.81
CA ARG A 106 -12.90 -4.68 3.24
C ARG A 106 -12.12 -4.07 4.40
N PRO A 107 -12.04 -2.73 4.53
CA PRO A 107 -11.28 -2.11 5.61
C PRO A 107 -11.73 -2.54 7.00
N SER A 108 -13.06 -2.62 7.22
CA SER A 108 -13.62 -3.04 8.49
C SER A 108 -15.05 -3.59 8.33
N PRO A 109 -15.53 -4.47 9.23
CA PRO A 109 -16.91 -4.97 9.20
C PRO A 109 -18.00 -3.89 9.37
N ASP A 110 -17.69 -2.82 10.11
CA ASP A 110 -18.53 -1.64 10.31
C ASP A 110 -18.46 -0.64 9.15
N ASN A 111 -17.39 -0.69 8.36
CA ASN A 111 -17.14 0.24 7.27
C ASN A 111 -16.66 -0.47 6.01
N LEU A 112 -17.63 -0.87 5.19
CA LEU A 112 -17.38 -1.66 3.98
C LEU A 112 -16.76 -0.85 2.83
N MET A 113 -16.86 0.48 2.82
CA MET A 113 -16.37 1.32 1.70
C MET A 113 -16.66 0.69 0.32
N GLY A 114 -17.95 0.42 0.07
CA GLY A 114 -18.46 -0.42 -1.02
C GLY A 114 -18.15 -0.01 -2.46
N GLY A 115 -17.44 1.10 -2.69
CA GLY A 115 -17.32 1.75 -4.01
C GLY A 115 -16.00 1.58 -4.76
N LEU A 116 -14.96 1.01 -4.13
CA LEU A 116 -13.66 0.83 -4.79
C LEU A 116 -13.56 -0.58 -5.41
N PRO A 117 -13.25 -0.70 -6.71
CA PRO A 117 -13.06 -2.01 -7.33
C PRO A 117 -11.77 -2.65 -6.81
N GLN A 118 -11.81 -3.94 -6.54
CA GLN A 118 -10.66 -4.72 -6.11
C GLN A 118 -10.11 -5.53 -7.28
N GLY A 119 -8.80 -5.43 -7.52
CA GLY A 119 -8.11 -6.11 -8.62
C GLY A 119 -7.63 -5.16 -9.71
N GLU A 120 -7.12 -5.74 -10.80
CA GLU A 120 -6.60 -5.00 -11.95
C GLU A 120 -7.76 -4.33 -12.69
N GLN A 121 -7.82 -3.01 -12.58
CA GLN A 121 -8.89 -2.20 -13.17
C GLN A 121 -8.86 -2.33 -14.70
N PRO A 122 -10.03 -2.51 -15.35
CA PRO A 122 -10.08 -2.46 -16.82
C PRO A 122 -9.62 -1.07 -17.30
N VAL A 123 -8.90 -1.03 -18.42
CA VAL A 123 -8.49 0.25 -18.99
C VAL A 123 -9.69 1.04 -19.45
N THR A 124 -9.84 2.21 -18.87
CA THR A 124 -10.81 3.23 -19.26
C THR A 124 -10.16 4.13 -20.30
N LYS A 125 -10.81 4.31 -21.44
CA LYS A 125 -10.31 5.21 -22.49
C LYS A 125 -10.38 6.66 -21.99
N LEU A 126 -9.32 7.42 -22.24
CA LEU A 126 -9.30 8.87 -22.02
C LEU A 126 -10.22 9.54 -23.05
N LEU A 127 -11.16 10.35 -22.58
CA LEU A 127 -11.97 11.25 -23.40
C LEU A 127 -11.27 12.60 -23.44
N ASP A 128 -10.99 13.08 -24.65
CA ASP A 128 -10.30 14.35 -24.89
C ASP A 128 -11.01 15.10 -26.02
N ALA A 129 -11.82 16.10 -25.64
CA ALA A 129 -12.59 16.92 -26.58
C ALA A 129 -11.69 17.67 -27.58
N GLY A 130 -10.41 17.93 -27.24
CA GLY A 130 -9.45 18.56 -28.14
C GLY A 130 -9.12 17.71 -29.36
N ARG A 131 -9.40 16.40 -29.32
CA ARG A 131 -9.13 15.45 -30.42
C ARG A 131 -10.38 15.04 -31.20
N ASP A 132 -11.56 15.51 -30.78
CA ASP A 132 -12.83 15.19 -31.43
C ASP A 132 -13.06 15.96 -32.74
N ASP A 133 -12.33 17.07 -32.98
CA ASP A 133 -12.41 17.88 -34.19
C ASP A 133 -11.15 17.77 -35.08
N MET A 134 -11.15 16.80 -35.99
CA MET A 134 -10.08 16.62 -36.99
C MET A 134 -10.04 17.80 -37.97
N PRO A 135 -8.85 18.28 -38.44
CA PRO A 135 -7.55 17.58 -38.45
C PRO A 135 -6.56 18.05 -37.38
N TYR A 136 -6.95 18.95 -36.49
CA TYR A 136 -6.03 19.57 -35.52
C TYR A 136 -5.68 18.61 -34.37
N ASN A 137 -4.71 19.00 -33.54
CA ASN A 137 -4.32 18.30 -32.30
C ASN A 137 -3.89 16.83 -32.46
N LYS A 138 -3.42 16.43 -33.65
CA LYS A 138 -2.77 15.13 -33.89
C LYS A 138 -1.40 15.08 -33.21
N ASN A 139 -1.08 13.95 -32.57
CA ASN A 139 0.17 13.73 -31.83
C ASN A 139 0.48 14.78 -30.73
N SER A 140 -0.56 15.41 -30.17
CA SER A 140 -0.45 16.31 -29.03
C SER A 140 -0.50 15.54 -27.70
N TYR A 141 -0.11 16.14 -26.58
CA TYR A 141 -0.38 15.57 -25.26
C TYR A 141 -1.89 15.58 -24.95
N PRO A 142 -2.41 14.65 -24.12
CA PRO A 142 -3.79 14.70 -23.67
C PRO A 142 -4.12 16.04 -23.00
N ALA A 143 -5.32 16.55 -23.22
CA ALA A 143 -5.78 17.78 -22.57
C ALA A 143 -5.80 17.65 -21.03
N TYR A 144 -5.59 18.77 -20.35
CA TYR A 144 -5.73 18.86 -18.90
C TYR A 144 -7.18 18.57 -18.49
N ASP A 145 -7.37 17.71 -17.50
CA ASP A 145 -8.67 17.38 -16.92
C ASP A 145 -8.92 18.22 -15.65
N PRO A 146 -9.68 19.33 -15.73
CA PRO A 146 -9.95 20.17 -14.56
C PRO A 146 -10.92 19.54 -13.56
N GLN A 147 -11.58 18.43 -13.91
CA GLN A 147 -12.62 17.80 -13.10
C GLN A 147 -12.18 16.48 -12.47
N ASP A 148 -10.93 16.06 -12.68
CA ASP A 148 -10.36 14.83 -12.10
C ASP A 148 -11.23 13.58 -12.34
N GLN A 149 -11.87 13.50 -13.52
CA GLN A 149 -12.85 12.45 -13.86
C GLN A 149 -12.24 11.05 -13.91
N TYR A 150 -10.92 10.97 -14.07
CA TYR A 150 -10.18 9.71 -14.18
C TYR A 150 -9.51 9.28 -12.87
N VAL A 151 -9.69 10.00 -11.76
CA VAL A 151 -9.11 9.61 -10.47
C VAL A 151 -9.63 8.24 -10.03
N GLY A 152 -8.71 7.31 -9.81
CA GLY A 152 -9.02 5.94 -9.41
C GLY A 152 -9.38 4.99 -10.57
N LEU A 153 -9.36 5.46 -11.81
CA LEU A 153 -9.51 4.62 -13.01
C LEU A 153 -8.12 4.31 -13.61
N ASN A 154 -7.98 3.15 -14.26
CA ASN A 154 -6.76 2.83 -15.00
C ASN A 154 -6.88 3.37 -16.42
N THR A 155 -6.07 4.36 -16.76
CA THR A 155 -6.06 4.99 -18.08
C THR A 155 -4.85 4.51 -18.91
N PRO A 156 -4.86 4.69 -20.25
CA PRO A 156 -3.68 4.44 -21.07
C PRO A 156 -2.45 5.25 -20.62
N LEU A 157 -2.65 6.44 -20.04
CA LEU A 157 -1.56 7.26 -19.50
C LEU A 157 -0.87 6.56 -18.34
N ASP A 158 -1.63 5.96 -17.42
CA ASP A 158 -1.05 5.22 -16.28
C ASP A 158 -0.20 4.04 -16.78
N ARG A 159 -0.62 3.38 -17.87
CA ARG A 159 0.14 2.27 -18.47
C ARG A 159 1.41 2.71 -19.20
N MET A 160 1.49 3.95 -19.67
CA MET A 160 2.68 4.43 -20.38
C MET A 160 3.91 4.53 -19.47
N TYR A 161 3.71 4.68 -18.17
CA TYR A 161 4.79 4.92 -17.22
C TYR A 161 5.15 3.72 -16.34
N ASN A 162 4.41 2.60 -16.41
CA ASN A 162 4.78 1.40 -15.66
C ASN A 162 5.88 0.60 -16.39
N ASP A 163 7.07 0.53 -15.81
CA ASP A 163 8.15 -0.34 -16.28
C ASP A 163 7.87 -1.79 -15.88
N LYS A 164 8.10 -2.72 -16.82
CA LYS A 164 7.97 -4.16 -16.61
C LYS A 164 9.29 -4.84 -16.25
N SER A 165 10.38 -4.08 -16.21
CA SER A 165 11.67 -4.57 -15.74
C SER A 165 11.58 -5.00 -14.29
N SER A 166 12.58 -5.76 -13.80
CA SER A 166 12.60 -6.21 -12.41
C SER A 166 12.78 -5.06 -11.40
N VAL A 167 13.44 -3.97 -11.81
CA VAL A 167 13.70 -2.79 -10.96
C VAL A 167 13.37 -1.55 -11.80
N SER A 168 12.27 -0.91 -11.43
CA SER A 168 11.75 0.21 -12.22
C SER A 168 12.51 1.52 -11.91
N PRO A 169 12.79 2.35 -12.92
CA PRO A 169 13.25 3.73 -12.74
C PRO A 169 12.12 4.68 -12.31
N ASN A 170 10.85 4.28 -12.46
CA ASN A 170 9.68 5.11 -12.16
C ASN A 170 9.33 5.01 -10.66
N PRO A 171 9.30 6.14 -9.92
CA PRO A 171 8.90 6.17 -8.51
C PRO A 171 7.44 5.77 -8.24
N MET A 172 6.60 5.73 -9.27
CA MET A 172 5.21 5.31 -9.14
C MET A 172 5.02 3.79 -9.23
N ASP A 173 6.06 3.03 -9.59
CA ASP A 173 5.97 1.59 -9.74
C ASP A 173 6.24 0.88 -8.42
N ALA A 174 5.53 -0.24 -8.18
CA ALA A 174 5.68 -1.01 -6.95
C ALA A 174 7.09 -1.60 -6.75
N ASN A 175 7.85 -1.76 -7.84
CA ASN A 175 9.23 -2.26 -7.85
C ASN A 175 10.24 -1.15 -8.17
N TRP A 176 9.92 0.11 -7.86
CA TRP A 176 10.86 1.21 -7.99
C TRP A 176 12.18 0.92 -7.27
N GLY A 177 13.31 1.12 -7.96
CA GLY A 177 14.65 0.89 -7.41
C GLY A 177 15.08 1.87 -6.33
N GLY A 178 14.27 2.89 -6.03
CA GLY A 178 14.54 3.88 -5.00
C GLY A 178 15.55 4.94 -5.42
N GLN A 179 15.85 5.85 -4.49
CA GLN A 179 16.64 7.05 -4.76
C GLN A 179 18.06 6.73 -5.29
N ALA A 180 18.73 5.71 -4.74
CA ALA A 180 20.10 5.38 -5.14
C ALA A 180 20.15 4.86 -6.59
N TYR A 181 19.21 4.01 -6.98
CA TYR A 181 19.07 3.50 -8.35
C TYR A 181 18.71 4.63 -9.32
N THR A 182 17.80 5.52 -8.95
CA THR A 182 17.47 6.68 -9.78
C THR A 182 18.69 7.60 -9.95
N GLN A 183 19.52 7.79 -8.91
CA GLN A 183 20.75 8.59 -9.02
C GLN A 183 21.77 7.94 -9.96
N GLU A 184 21.94 6.61 -9.89
CA GLU A 184 22.81 5.86 -10.81
C GLU A 184 22.37 6.06 -12.27
N LEU A 185 21.07 5.97 -12.55
CA LEU A 185 20.52 6.22 -13.89
C LEU A 185 20.74 7.67 -14.37
N VAL A 186 20.66 8.65 -13.46
CA VAL A 186 21.01 10.05 -13.78
C VAL A 186 22.47 10.16 -14.17
N ASP A 187 23.36 9.54 -13.39
CA ASP A 187 24.81 9.58 -13.63
C ASP A 187 25.20 8.83 -14.92
N GLU A 188 24.49 7.75 -15.28
CA GLU A 188 24.61 7.02 -16.54
C GLU A 188 24.06 7.79 -17.77
N GLY A 189 23.35 8.89 -17.54
CA GLY A 189 22.77 9.72 -18.60
C GLY A 189 21.46 9.16 -19.16
N TYR A 190 20.77 8.28 -18.44
CA TYR A 190 19.46 7.75 -18.84
C TYR A 190 18.42 8.85 -19.08
N TYR A 191 18.53 9.97 -18.34
CA TYR A 191 17.64 11.14 -18.42
C TYR A 191 18.25 12.34 -19.16
N ALA A 192 19.27 12.11 -20.00
CA ALA A 192 19.92 13.19 -20.73
C ALA A 192 18.92 13.88 -21.69
N GLY A 193 18.78 15.20 -21.56
CA GLY A 193 17.83 16.02 -22.32
C GLY A 193 16.53 16.38 -21.59
N ASP A 194 16.27 15.78 -20.42
CA ASP A 194 15.11 16.07 -19.57
C ASP A 194 15.49 16.96 -18.35
N GLU A 195 16.60 17.70 -18.43
CA GLU A 195 17.09 18.49 -17.31
C GLU A 195 16.24 19.75 -17.07
N VAL A 196 15.64 19.85 -15.88
CA VAL A 196 14.86 21.03 -15.49
C VAL A 196 15.79 22.10 -14.91
N GLN A 197 15.98 23.20 -15.66
CA GLN A 197 16.70 24.36 -15.14
C GLN A 197 15.79 25.20 -14.24
N ILE A 198 15.92 25.01 -12.92
CA ILE A 198 15.24 25.85 -11.94
C ILE A 198 16.14 27.01 -11.57
N ARG A 199 15.65 28.24 -11.78
CA ARG A 199 16.31 29.45 -11.27
C ARG A 199 16.06 29.54 -9.77
N VAL A 200 17.08 29.25 -8.97
CA VAL A 200 17.05 29.51 -7.53
C VAL A 200 17.22 31.02 -7.34
N ALA A 201 16.29 31.65 -6.63
CA ALA A 201 16.43 33.06 -6.26
C ALA A 201 17.46 33.16 -5.13
N ASP A 202 18.49 33.99 -5.34
CA ASP A 202 19.48 34.36 -4.31
C ASP A 202 18.86 35.11 -3.13
#